data_AF-A0A1I3WCL0-F1
#
_entry.id   AF-A0A1I3WCL0-F1
#
_cell.length_a   1.000
_cell.length_b   1.000
_cell.length_c   1.000
_cell.angle_alpha   90.00
_cell.angle_beta   90.00
_cell.angle_gamma   90.00
#
_symmetry.space_group_name_H-M   'P 1'
#
loop_
_entity.id
_entity.type
_entity.pdbx_description
1 polymer ?
#
loop_
_entity_poly.entity_id
_entity_poly.type
_entity_poly.pdbx_seq_one_letter_code
_entity_poly.pdbx_strand_id
1 'polypeptide(L)' 'MANATMNPTVNSKENAKENEGEGNRSAARRYNEETEKFSHSGKVKPAADEAKRAIEGDEKEELKQAEKIGESHAKR' A
#
# COMPACT_ATOMS: atom_id res chain seq x y z
N MET A 1 -13.42 -49.14 36.78
CA MET A 1 -14.55 -48.63 35.97
C MET A 1 -14.23 -47.20 35.59
N ALA A 2 -14.41 -46.89 34.30
CA ALA A 2 -14.10 -45.63 33.62
C ALA A 2 -14.88 -44.44 34.23
N ASN A 3 -14.47 -43.17 34.14
CA ASN A 3 -14.18 -42.41 32.92
C ASN A 3 -13.29 -41.20 33.23
N ALA A 4 -12.14 -41.13 32.57
CA ALA A 4 -11.45 -39.88 32.31
C ALA A 4 -12.09 -39.28 31.06
N THR A 5 -13.00 -38.30 31.23
CA THR A 5 -13.59 -37.58 30.10
C THR A 5 -12.77 -36.33 29.81
N MET A 6 -12.13 -36.38 28.65
CA MET A 6 -11.20 -35.44 28.06
C MET A 6 -11.81 -34.08 27.67
N ASN A 7 -10.98 -33.03 27.82
CA ASN A 7 -10.79 -31.82 27.00
C ASN A 7 -11.90 -30.76 26.84
N PRO A 8 -11.65 -29.50 27.27
CA PRO A 8 -12.25 -28.32 26.67
C PRO A 8 -11.27 -27.68 25.68
N THR A 9 -11.24 -28.14 24.43
CA THR A 9 -10.51 -27.41 23.37
C THR A 9 -11.34 -27.34 22.11
N VAL A 10 -12.55 -26.78 22.21
CA VAL A 10 -13.23 -26.21 21.03
C VAL A 10 -12.73 -24.79 20.83
N ASN A 11 -11.48 -24.66 20.37
CA ASN A 11 -10.99 -23.42 19.77
C ASN A 11 -10.74 -23.65 18.28
N SER A 12 -11.73 -24.20 17.57
CA SER A 12 -11.75 -24.24 16.11
C SER A 12 -12.29 -22.92 15.56
N LYS A 13 -11.57 -21.82 15.86
CA LYS A 13 -11.61 -20.58 15.07
C LYS A 13 -10.68 -20.67 13.85
N GLU A 14 -10.24 -21.88 13.51
CA GLU A 14 -9.45 -22.10 12.31
C GLU A 14 -10.38 -22.43 11.16
N ASN A 15 -10.29 -21.64 10.09
CA ASN A 15 -10.99 -21.83 8.81
C ASN A 15 -12.44 -21.33 8.75
N ALA A 16 -12.74 -20.18 9.33
CA ALA A 16 -13.72 -19.32 8.68
C ALA A 16 -13.06 -18.88 7.36
N LYS A 17 -13.24 -19.68 6.29
CA LYS A 17 -12.90 -19.31 4.91
C LYS A 17 -13.32 -17.84 4.78
N GLU A 18 -12.35 -16.95 4.58
CA GLU A 18 -12.67 -15.56 4.27
C GLU A 18 -13.70 -15.62 3.14
N ASN A 19 -14.80 -14.89 3.30
CA ASN A 19 -15.90 -14.90 2.35
C ASN A 19 -15.46 -14.17 1.08
N GLU A 20 -14.48 -14.76 0.38
CA GLU A 20 -14.05 -14.45 -0.96
C GLU A 20 -15.14 -14.99 -1.87
N GLY A 21 -16.17 -14.16 -2.08
CA GLY A 21 -17.15 -14.40 -3.15
C GLY A 21 -16.47 -14.38 -4.52
N GLU A 22 -17.25 -14.29 -5.60
CA GLU A 22 -16.77 -14.23 -7.00
C GLU A 22 -15.89 -13.01 -7.35
N GLY A 23 -15.50 -12.22 -6.35
CA GLY A 23 -14.44 -11.22 -6.40
C GLY A 23 -13.66 -11.25 -5.08
N ASN A 24 -12.37 -10.93 -5.14
CA ASN A 24 -11.48 -10.96 -3.98
C ASN A 24 -11.82 -9.81 -3.00
N ARG A 25 -12.88 -9.99 -2.21
CA ARG A 25 -13.38 -9.02 -1.22
C ARG A 25 -12.30 -8.66 -0.21
N SER A 26 -11.45 -9.61 0.13
CA SER A 26 -10.29 -9.41 1.01
C SER A 26 -9.25 -8.49 0.39
N ALA A 27 -8.93 -8.65 -0.89
CA ALA A 27 -8.03 -7.75 -1.60
C ALA A 27 -8.60 -6.33 -1.71
N ALA A 28 -9.89 -6.19 -2.02
CA ALA A 28 -10.54 -4.87 -2.07
C ALA A 28 -10.52 -4.18 -0.69
N ARG A 29 -10.78 -4.94 0.39
CA ARG A 29 -10.69 -4.42 1.76
C ARG A 29 -9.28 -3.98 2.12
N ARG A 30 -8.27 -4.82 1.85
CA ARG A 30 -6.86 -4.49 2.12
C ARG A 30 -6.41 -3.26 1.34
N TYR A 31 -6.79 -3.18 0.06
CA TYR A 31 -6.52 -2.01 -0.77
C TYR A 31 -7.09 -0.74 -0.13
N ASN A 32 -8.39 -0.76 0.22
CA ASN A 32 -9.04 0.40 0.84
C ASN A 32 -8.36 0.79 2.17
N GLU A 33 -8.06 -0.18 3.03
CA GLU A 33 -7.38 0.08 4.31
C GLU A 33 -5.99 0.70 4.12
N GLU A 34 -5.18 0.19 3.18
CA GLU A 34 -3.85 0.75 2.92
C GLU A 34 -3.92 2.12 2.23
N THR A 35 -4.88 2.33 1.33
CA THR A 35 -5.11 3.64 0.71
C THR A 35 -5.49 4.69 1.76
N GLU A 36 -6.39 4.36 2.68
CA GLU A 36 -6.76 5.26 3.78
C GLU A 36 -5.59 5.52 4.73
N LYS A 37 -4.82 4.51 5.10
CA LYS A 37 -3.62 4.71 5.92
C LYS A 37 -2.60 5.62 5.22
N PHE A 38 -2.42 5.44 3.91
CA PHE A 38 -1.48 6.25 3.14
C PHE A 38 -1.93 7.72 3.07
N SER A 39 -3.21 7.98 2.80
CA SER A 39 -3.76 9.35 2.76
C SER A 39 -3.60 10.07 4.11
N HIS A 40 -3.78 9.34 5.21
CA HIS A 40 -3.64 9.87 6.58
C HIS A 40 -2.20 9.86 7.11
N SER A 41 -1.25 9.22 6.42
CA SER A 41 0.13 9.07 6.90
C SER A 41 0.89 10.40 7.02
N GLY A 42 0.33 11.49 6.46
CA GLY A 42 0.97 12.80 6.46
C GLY A 42 2.18 12.91 5.54
N LYS A 43 2.56 11.84 4.82
CA LYS A 43 3.73 11.81 3.91
C LYS A 43 3.54 12.64 2.65
N VAL A 44 2.29 12.86 2.24
CA VAL A 44 1.95 13.57 1.00
C VAL A 44 2.43 15.02 1.01
N LYS A 45 2.20 15.73 2.12
CA LYS A 45 2.54 17.15 2.22
C LYS A 45 4.06 17.40 2.18
N PRO A 46 4.90 16.73 2.99
CA PRO A 46 6.35 16.86 2.91
C PRO A 46 6.91 16.55 1.53
N ALA A 47 6.43 15.47 0.89
CA ALA A 47 6.86 15.10 -0.46
C ALA A 47 6.48 16.17 -1.49
N ALA A 48 5.28 16.74 -1.40
CA ALA A 48 4.85 17.82 -2.27
C ALA A 48 5.68 19.10 -2.06
N ASP A 49 5.95 19.46 -0.80
CA ASP A 49 6.77 20.62 -0.47
C ASP A 49 8.23 20.43 -0.94
N GLU A 50 8.78 19.21 -0.87
CA GLU A 50 10.10 18.85 -1.41
C GLU A 50 10.15 18.93 -2.93
N ALA A 51 9.18 18.32 -3.61
CA ALA A 51 9.07 18.39 -5.07
C ALA A 51 8.99 19.85 -5.54
N LYS A 52 8.20 20.68 -4.84
CA LYS A 52 8.11 22.12 -5.11
C LYS A 52 9.47 22.80 -4.99
N ARG A 53 10.21 22.55 -3.89
CA ARG A 53 11.56 23.10 -3.71
C ARG A 53 12.52 22.68 -4.82
N ALA A 54 12.47 21.43 -5.26
CA ALA A 54 13.33 20.93 -6.32
C ALA A 54 13.06 21.61 -7.68
N ILE A 55 11.78 21.80 -8.04
CA ILE A 55 11.42 22.40 -9.34
C ILE A 55 11.50 23.94 -9.36
N GLU A 56 11.44 24.60 -8.20
CA GLU A 56 11.53 26.06 -8.08
C GLU A 56 12.91 26.55 -7.64
N GLY A 57 13.71 25.69 -7.01
CA GLY A 57 15.02 26.01 -6.45
C GLY A 57 16.18 25.67 -7.37
N ASP A 58 17.34 25.47 -6.76
CA ASP A 58 18.64 25.40 -7.47
C ASP A 58 18.76 24.16 -8.38
N GLU A 59 18.03 23.08 -8.06
CA GLU A 59 18.02 21.83 -8.82
C GLU A 59 17.21 21.91 -10.13
N LYS A 60 16.40 22.97 -10.32
CA LYS A 60 15.46 23.11 -11.43
C LYS A 60 16.09 22.90 -12.81
N GLU A 61 17.24 23.53 -13.05
CA GLU A 61 17.86 23.49 -14.38
C GLU A 61 18.46 22.11 -14.67
N GLU A 62 19.02 21.42 -13.67
CA GLU A 62 19.49 20.05 -13.81
C GLU A 62 18.33 19.09 -14.13
N LEU A 63 17.22 19.21 -13.39
CA LEU A 63 16.01 18.41 -13.62
C LEU A 63 15.45 18.58 -15.03
N LYS A 64 15.41 19.82 -15.55
CA LYS A 64 14.99 20.09 -16.93
C LYS A 64 15.90 19.45 -17.98
N GLN A 65 17.21 19.41 -17.74
CA GLN A 65 18.12 18.76 -18.68
C GLN A 65 17.94 17.24 -18.65
N ALA A 66 17.79 16.66 -17.45
CA ALA A 66 17.50 15.25 -17.28
C ALA A 66 16.20 14.83 -18.00
N GLU A 67 15.14 15.64 -17.88
CA GLU A 67 13.87 15.44 -18.59
C GLU A 67 14.06 15.42 -20.11
N LYS A 68 14.74 16.42 -20.68
CA LYS A 68 15.03 16.47 -22.13
C LYS A 68 15.80 15.26 -22.63
N ILE A 69 16.80 14.81 -21.87
CA ILE A 69 17.58 13.61 -22.21
C ILE A 69 16.67 12.38 -22.20
N GLY A 70 15.86 12.21 -21.16
CA GLY A 70 14.89 11.12 -21.05
C GLY A 70 13.89 11.11 -22.21
N GLU A 71 13.30 12.26 -22.55
CA GLU A 71 12.40 12.39 -23.70
C GLU A 71 13.08 12.03 -25.02
N SER A 72 14.34 12.43 -25.20
CA SER A 72 15.10 12.12 -26.42
C SER A 72 15.33 10.61 -26.61
N HIS A 73 15.36 9.84 -25.51
CA HIS A 73 15.49 8.39 -25.54
C HIS A 73 14.13 7.69 -25.72
N ALA A 74 13.05 8.27 -25.20
CA ALA A 74 11.69 7.72 -25.32
C ALA A 74 11.08 7.88 -26.73
N LYS A 75 11.58 8.83 -27.53
CA LYS A 75 11.14 9.06 -28.92
C LYS A 75 11.82 8.16 -29.97
N ARG A 76 12.52 7.09 -29.57
CA ARG A 76 13.15 6.13 -30.48
C ARG A 76 12.31 4.88 -30.71
#